data_AF-A0A960XWJ4-F1
#
_entry.id   AF-A0A960XWJ4-F1
#
_cell.length_a   1.000
_cell.length_b   1.000
_cell.length_c   1.000
_cell.angle_alpha   90.00
_cell.angle_beta   90.00
_cell.angle_gamma   90.00
#
_symmetry.space_group_name_H-M   'P 1'
#
loop_
_entity.id
_entity.type
_entity.pdbx_description
1 polymer ?
#
loop_
_entity_poly.entity_id
_entity_poly.type
_entity_poly.pdbx_seq_one_letter_code
_entity_poly.pdbx_strand_id
1 'polypeptide(L)' 'MYFPGEHPITQDQIDPDALWVLRSLSEAGHAAYLVGGGVRDLLFGRRPKDFDICTSAEPEEVKAV' A
#
# COMPACT_ATOMS: atom_id res chain seq x y z
N MET A 1 -3.12 -15.20 -6.90
CA MET A 1 -4.25 -14.45 -6.30
C MET A 1 -4.57 -15.12 -4.97
N TYR A 2 -4.71 -14.34 -3.89
CA TYR A 2 -5.08 -14.86 -2.57
C TYR A 2 -6.59 -14.69 -2.37
N PHE A 3 -7.22 -15.60 -1.64
CA PHE A 3 -8.59 -15.39 -1.18
C PHE A 3 -8.62 -14.48 0.06
N PRO A 4 -9.76 -13.83 0.37
CA PRO A 4 -9.92 -13.08 1.60
C PRO A 4 -9.55 -13.93 2.82
N GLY A 5 -8.63 -13.43 3.65
CA GLY A 5 -8.15 -14.13 4.85
C GLY A 5 -6.93 -15.06 4.63
N GLU A 6 -6.51 -15.30 3.39
CA GLU A 6 -5.33 -16.12 3.09
C GLU A 6 -4.07 -15.29 2.79
N HIS A 7 -4.21 -13.97 2.66
CA HIS A 7 -3.09 -13.11 2.33
C HIS A 7 -2.10 -13.06 3.51
N PRO A 8 -0.80 -13.38 3.29
CA PRO A 8 0.17 -13.48 4.39
C PRO A 8 0.60 -12.12 4.93
N ILE A 9 0.35 -11.04 4.19
CA ILE A 9 0.61 -9.67 4.64
C ILE A 9 -0.65 -9.13 5.34
N THR A 10 -0.48 -8.68 6.57
CA THR A 10 -1.50 -8.01 7.39
C THR A 10 -1.22 -6.52 7.55
N GLN A 11 -2.24 -5.74 7.91
CA GLN A 11 -2.15 -4.28 7.97
C GLN A 11 -1.20 -3.77 9.05
N ASP A 12 -1.01 -4.52 10.14
CA ASP A 12 -0.09 -4.18 11.24
C ASP A 12 1.39 -4.27 10.85
N GLN A 13 1.70 -4.93 9.72
CA GLN A 13 3.05 -5.00 9.18
C GLN A 13 3.38 -3.81 8.25
N ILE A 14 2.38 -2.99 7.92
CA ILE A 14 2.51 -1.85 7.02
C ILE A 14 2.70 -0.59 7.87
N ASP A 15 3.58 0.30 7.42
CA ASP A 15 3.76 1.59 8.08
C ASP A 15 2.42 2.36 8.15
N PRO A 16 2.04 2.94 9.31
CA PRO A 16 0.78 3.64 9.47
C PRO A 16 0.55 4.78 8.47
N ASP A 17 1.61 5.51 8.10
CA ASP A 17 1.50 6.61 7.15
C ASP A 17 1.26 6.08 5.73
N ALA A 18 1.95 4.99 5.35
CA ALA A 18 1.69 4.32 4.07
C ALA A 18 0.25 3.77 4.00
N LEU A 19 -0.24 3.19 5.11
CA LEU A 19 -1.62 2.70 5.19
C LEU A 19 -2.63 3.85 5.10
N TRP A 20 -2.32 5.00 5.70
CA TRP A 20 -3.13 6.21 5.60
C TRP A 20 -3.21 6.69 4.14
N VAL A 21 -2.07 6.84 3.44
CA VAL A 21 -2.04 7.27 2.03
C VAL A 21 -2.86 6.33 1.13
N LEU A 22 -2.73 5.01 1.29
CA LEU A 22 -3.51 4.02 0.52
C LEU A 22 -5.01 4.21 0.73
N ARG A 23 -5.44 4.42 1.97
CA ARG A 23 -6.85 4.62 2.31
C ARG A 23 -7.35 5.94 1.75
N SER A 24 -6.63 7.04 1.94
CA SER A 24 -7.04 8.35 1.46
C SER A 24 -7.19 8.39 -0.06
N LEU A 25 -6.23 7.81 -0.81
CA LEU A 25 -6.34 7.70 -2.27
C LEU A 25 -7.51 6.79 -2.70
N SER A 26 -7.71 5.66 -1.99
CA SER A 26 -8.83 4.76 -2.28
C SER A 26 -10.19 5.37 -1.97
N GLU A 27 -10.31 6.14 -0.89
CA GLU A 27 -11.53 6.86 -0.49
C GLU A 27 -11.85 8.02 -1.46
N ALA A 28 -10.82 8.64 -2.04
CA ALA A 28 -10.95 9.59 -3.14
C ALA A 28 -11.33 8.93 -4.48
N GLY A 29 -11.44 7.60 -4.54
CA GLY A 29 -11.88 6.85 -5.72
C GLY A 29 -10.77 6.43 -6.67
N HIS A 30 -9.50 6.59 -6.28
CA HIS A 30 -8.36 6.16 -7.08
C HIS A 30 -7.91 4.74 -6.70
N ALA A 31 -7.39 3.99 -7.67
CA ALA A 31 -6.75 2.72 -7.36
C ALA A 31 -5.39 2.99 -6.71
N ALA A 32 -5.11 2.42 -5.54
CA ALA A 32 -3.85 2.61 -4.82
C ALA A 32 -3.34 1.27 -4.27
N TYR A 33 -2.05 0.97 -4.49
CA TYR A 33 -1.46 -0.32 -4.15
C TYR A 33 -0.06 -0.16 -3.59
N LEU A 34 0.27 -0.96 -2.57
CA LEU A 34 1.67 -1.21 -2.21
C LEU A 34 2.35 -1.98 -3.33
N VAL A 35 3.58 -1.58 -3.65
CA VAL A 35 4.39 -2.21 -4.69
C VAL A 35 5.85 -2.34 -4.24
N GLY A 36 6.69 -2.88 -5.13
CA GLY A 36 8.14 -2.78 -4.98
C GLY A 36 8.74 -3.68 -3.91
N GLY A 37 9.86 -3.22 -3.35
CA GLY A 37 10.70 -4.00 -2.43
C GLY A 37 10.01 -4.30 -1.11
N GLY A 38 9.21 -3.37 -0.58
CA GLY A 38 8.49 -3.56 0.68
C GLY A 38 7.49 -4.72 0.64
N VAL A 39 6.75 -4.88 -0.46
CA VAL A 39 5.85 -6.03 -0.65
C VAL A 39 6.63 -7.34 -0.65
N ARG A 40 7.73 -7.41 -1.41
CA ARG A 40 8.61 -8.58 -1.45
C ARG A 40 9.12 -8.93 -0.05
N ASP A 41 9.60 -7.94 0.68
CA ASP A 41 10.21 -8.15 1.99
C ASP A 41 9.16 -8.66 3.00
N LEU A 42 7.94 -8.10 2.98
CA LEU A 42 6.81 -8.59 3.78
C LEU A 42 6.43 -10.04 3.45
N LEU A 43 6.39 -10.41 2.17
CA LEU A 43 6.13 -11.80 1.76
C LEU A 43 7.20 -12.78 2.27
N PHE A 44 8.43 -12.31 2.48
CA PHE A 44 9.50 -13.09 3.10
C PHE A 44 9.56 -12.97 4.63
N GLY A 45 8.58 -12.33 5.27
CA GLY A 45 8.55 -12.11 6.72
C GLY A 45 9.67 -11.18 7.22
N ARG A 46 10.20 -10.32 6.34
CA ARG A 46 11.23 -9.33 6.65
C ARG A 46 10.59 -7.96 6.85
N ARG A 47 11.27 -7.11 7.62
CA ARG A 47 10.86 -5.71 7.80
C ARG A 47 11.28 -4.87 6.59
N PRO A 48 10.35 -4.19 5.89
CA PRO A 48 10.68 -3.24 4.84
C PRO A 48 11.50 -2.05 5.36
N LYS A 49 12.31 -1.45 4.49
CA LYS A 49 13.01 -0.19 4.77
C LYS A 49 12.16 1.03 4.40
N ASP A 50 11.38 0.87 3.35
CA ASP A 50 10.55 1.85 2.68
C ASP A 50 9.28 1.16 2.14
N PHE A 51 8.24 1.97 1.94
CA PHE A 51 6.99 1.55 1.32
C PHE A 51 6.72 2.43 0.10
N ASP A 52 6.58 1.79 -1.05
CA ASP A 52 6.23 2.45 -2.31
C ASP A 52 4.75 2.23 -2.62
N ILE A 53 4.08 3.29 -3.07
CA ILE A 53 2.67 3.26 -3.48
C ILE A 53 2.57 3.62 -4.96
N CYS A 54 1.91 2.76 -5.75
CA CYS A 54 1.43 3.11 -7.09
C CYS A 54 -0.04 3.49 -7.02
N THR A 55 -0.41 4.55 -7.74
CA THR A 55 -1.79 5.03 -7.81
C THR A 55 -2.22 5.34 -9.24
N SER A 56 -3.51 5.27 -9.52
CA SER A 56 -4.11 5.77 -10.75
C SER A 56 -4.38 7.28 -10.74
N ALA A 57 -4.18 7.95 -9.60
CA ALA A 57 -4.31 9.40 -9.49
C ALA A 57 -3.19 10.12 -10.24
N GLU A 58 -3.52 11.20 -10.93
CA GLU A 58 -2.55 12.11 -11.52
C GLU A 58 -1.81 12.91 -10.43
N PRO A 59 -0.60 13.43 -10.69
CA PRO A 59 0.20 14.12 -9.68
C PRO A 59 -0.50 15.29 -8.96
N GLU A 60 -1.37 16.01 -9.65
CA GLU A 60 -2.18 17.09 -9.08
C GLU A 60 -3.27 16.56 -8.14
N GLU A 61 -3.87 15.42 -8.46
CA GLU A 61 -4.90 14.77 -7.64
C GLU A 61 -4.29 14.22 -6.35
N VAL A 62 -3.08 13.65 -6.43
CA VAL A 62 -2.34 13.18 -5.25
C VAL A 62 -2.07 14.32 -4.25
N LYS A 63 -1.82 15.54 -4.73
CA LYS A 63 -1.58 16.71 -3.86
C LYS A 63 -2.85 17.24 -3.18
N ALA A 64 -4.03 16.84 -3.66
CA ALA A 64 -5.32 17.29 -3.15
C ALA A 64 -5.91 16.37 -2.07
N VAL A 65 -5.26 15.22 -1.84
CA VAL A 65 -5.58 14.24 -0.80
C VAL A 65 -4.82 14.56 0.49
#